data_AF-A0A536AXY0-F1
#
_entry.id   AF-A0A536AXY0-F1
#
_cell.length_a   1.000
_cell.length_b   1.000
_cell.length_c   1.000
_cell.angle_alpha   90.00
_cell.angle_beta   90.00
_cell.angle_gamma   90.00
#
_symmetry.space_group_name_H-M   'P 1'
#
loop_
_entity.id
_entity.type
_entity.pdbx_description
1 polymer ?
#
loop_
_entity_poly.entity_id
_entity_poly.type
_entity_poly.pdbx_seq_one_letter_code
_entity_poly.pdbx_strand_id
1 'polypeptide(L)'
;GHAPGHQSLVVELAESGRVVLTGDAAFTRENIERGEIPAMDQVAAKESLALLGSLAEGDLKRIFTSHDADNWATWRHAPAAYR
;
A
#
# COMPACT_ATOMS: atom_id res chain seq x y z
N GLY A 1 -2.48 -6.44 11.98
CA GLY A 1 -1.20 -5.73 12.21
C GLY A 1 -1.45 -4.37 12.81
N HIS A 2 -1.59 -3.34 11.97
CA HIS A 2 -1.82 -1.95 12.38
C HIS A 2 -2.99 -1.81 13.38
N ALA A 3 -4.18 -2.29 13.00
CA ALA A 3 -5.37 -2.36 13.85
C ALA A 3 -6.16 -3.67 13.67
N PRO A 4 -6.88 -4.15 14.71
CA PRO A 4 -7.86 -5.22 14.56
C PRO A 4 -8.89 -4.85 13.47
N GLY A 5 -9.09 -5.74 12.51
CA GLY A 5 -10.03 -5.52 11.41
C GLY A 5 -9.57 -4.52 10.35
N HIS A 6 -8.29 -4.13 10.32
CA HIS A 6 -7.75 -3.32 9.23
C HIS A 6 -7.94 -4.02 7.87
N GLN A 7 -8.28 -3.23 6.84
CA GLN A 7 -8.51 -3.70 5.49
C GLN A 7 -7.70 -2.88 4.48
N SER A 8 -7.22 -3.56 3.46
CA SER A 8 -6.60 -2.98 2.26
C SER A 8 -7.44 -3.33 1.04
N LEU A 9 -7.26 -2.60 -0.07
CA LEU A 9 -8.01 -2.82 -1.30
C LEU A 9 -7.07 -3.17 -2.45
N VAL A 10 -7.45 -4.18 -3.24
CA VAL A 10 -6.86 -4.45 -4.54
C VAL A 10 -7.88 -4.07 -5.60
N VAL A 11 -7.48 -3.27 -6.58
CA VAL A 11 -8.34 -2.81 -7.67
C VAL A 11 -7.69 -3.18 -8.99
N GLU A 12 -8.43 -3.88 -9.85
CA GLU A 12 -8.01 -4.13 -11.23
C GLU A 12 -8.50 -2.99 -12.12
N LEU A 13 -7.57 -2.24 -12.70
CA LEU A 13 -7.85 -1.13 -13.59
C LEU A 13 -7.51 -1.51 -15.03
N ALA A 14 -8.26 -0.98 -15.99
CA ALA A 14 -8.18 -1.36 -17.40
C ALA A 14 -6.89 -0.88 -18.07
N GLU A 15 -6.36 0.29 -17.70
CA GLU A 15 -5.14 0.87 -18.29
C GLU A 15 -3.91 0.71 -17.37
N SER A 16 -4.09 0.90 -16.06
CA SER A 16 -3.04 0.91 -15.05
C SER A 16 -2.72 -0.48 -14.51
N GLY A 17 -3.58 -1.47 -14.80
CA GLY A 17 -3.53 -2.81 -14.23
C GLY A 17 -3.91 -2.82 -12.75
N ARG A 18 -3.47 -3.86 -12.04
CA ARG A 18 -3.69 -4.00 -10.60
C ARG A 18 -3.05 -2.86 -9.83
N VAL A 19 -3.81 -2.21 -8.94
CA VAL A 19 -3.30 -1.30 -7.92
C VAL A 19 -3.70 -1.79 -6.52
N VAL A 20 -2.86 -1.50 -5.53
CA VAL A 20 -3.05 -1.92 -4.14
C VAL A 20 -3.09 -0.68 -3.26
N LEU A 21 -4.21 -0.42 -2.59
CA LEU A 21 -4.36 0.63 -1.59
C LEU A 21 -4.17 0.00 -0.21
N THR A 22 -3.10 0.39 0.48
CA THR A 22 -2.67 -0.28 1.70
C THR A 22 -3.42 0.20 2.94
N GLY A 23 -4.05 1.38 2.87
CA GLY A 23 -4.41 2.13 4.07
C GLY A 23 -3.23 2.19 5.05
N ASP A 24 -3.53 2.08 6.33
CA ASP A 24 -2.53 2.17 7.40
C ASP A 24 -1.72 0.88 7.63
N ALA A 25 -1.87 -0.16 6.79
CA ALA A 25 -0.95 -1.32 6.83
C ALA A 25 0.47 -0.93 6.41
N ALA A 26 0.62 0.11 5.59
CA ALA A 26 1.87 0.73 5.22
C ALA A 26 1.69 2.26 5.15
N PHE A 27 2.45 3.01 5.96
CA PHE A 27 2.42 4.48 5.95
C PHE A 27 3.18 5.02 4.75
N THR A 28 4.36 4.48 4.49
CA THR A 28 5.25 4.87 3.41
C THR A 28 5.69 3.65 2.61
N ARG A 29 6.22 3.90 1.40
CA ARG A 29 6.85 2.85 0.58
C ARG A 29 7.93 2.08 1.35
N GLU A 30 8.70 2.78 2.17
CA GLU A 30 9.78 2.22 2.98
C GLU A 30 9.26 1.13 3.93
N ASN A 31 8.02 1.23 4.44
CA ASN A 31 7.45 0.17 5.27
C ASN A 31 7.32 -1.16 4.52
N ILE A 32 6.95 -1.13 3.24
CA ILE A 32 6.84 -2.34 2.42
C ILE A 32 8.24 -2.85 2.04
N GLU A 33 9.14 -1.96 1.64
CA GLU A 33 10.50 -2.33 1.24
C GLU A 33 11.29 -2.98 2.38
N ARG A 34 11.12 -2.47 3.61
CA ARG A 34 11.76 -3.05 4.80
C ARG A 34 10.95 -4.19 5.41
N GLY A 35 9.65 -4.25 5.16
CA GLY A 35 8.74 -5.16 5.87
C GLY A 35 8.59 -4.79 7.35
N GLU A 36 8.67 -3.49 7.67
CA GLU A 36 8.70 -2.99 9.05
C GLU A 36 7.79 -1.76 9.22
N ILE A 37 7.00 -1.73 10.29
CA ILE A 37 6.13 -0.61 10.66
C ILE A 37 5.79 -0.67 12.17
N PRO A 38 5.61 0.48 12.85
CA PRO A 38 4.96 0.50 14.16
C PRO A 38 3.52 -0.03 14.06
N ALA A 39 3.19 -1.05 14.85
CA ALA A 39 1.89 -1.71 14.82
C ALA A 39 1.53 -2.30 16.18
N MET A 40 0.23 -2.50 16.43
CA MET A 40 -0.27 -3.18 17.64
C MET A 40 0.08 -4.66 17.65
N ASP A 41 0.08 -5.31 16.48
CA ASP A 41 0.59 -6.67 16.29
C ASP A 41 1.68 -6.67 15.22
N GLN A 42 2.91 -6.87 15.65
CA GLN A 42 4.11 -6.84 14.81
C GLN A 42 4.21 -8.03 13.85
N VAL A 43 3.81 -9.22 14.29
CA VAL A 43 3.87 -10.42 13.44
C VAL A 43 2.85 -10.28 12.31
N ALA A 44 1.61 -9.95 12.66
CA ALA A 44 0.56 -9.74 11.66
C ALA A 44 0.85 -8.55 10.74
N ALA A 45 1.55 -7.51 11.22
CA ALA A 45 1.97 -6.38 10.38
C ALA A 45 3.00 -6.82 9.33
N LYS A 46 4.03 -7.58 9.73
CA LYS A 46 5.03 -8.11 8.80
C LYS A 46 4.41 -9.02 7.73
N GLU A 47 3.48 -9.89 8.13
CA GLU A 47 2.72 -10.75 7.21
C GLU A 47 1.87 -9.92 6.24
N SER A 48 1.19 -8.87 6.73
CA SER A 48 0.40 -7.97 5.90
C SER A 48 1.25 -7.23 4.87
N LEU A 49 2.41 -6.69 5.28
CA LEU A 49 3.34 -6.00 4.39
C LEU A 49 3.87 -6.92 3.28
N ALA A 50 4.24 -8.16 3.63
CA ALA A 50 4.68 -9.15 2.65
C ALA A 50 3.57 -9.52 1.66
N LEU A 51 2.34 -9.71 2.15
CA LEU A 51 1.18 -10.00 1.30
C LEU A 51 0.92 -8.83 0.34
N LEU A 52 0.90 -7.59 0.81
CA LEU A 52 0.67 -6.40 -0.01
C LEU A 52 1.74 -6.25 -1.11
N GLY A 53 3.01 -6.47 -0.76
CA GLY A 53 4.11 -6.50 -1.73
C GLY A 53 3.92 -7.57 -2.81
N SER A 54 3.49 -8.78 -2.43
CA SER A 54 3.22 -9.86 -3.38
C SER A 54 2.03 -9.59 -4.29
N LEU A 55 0.98 -8.92 -3.77
CA LEU A 55 -0.23 -8.60 -4.54
C LEU A 55 0.06 -7.59 -5.64
N ALA A 56 1.01 -6.68 -5.40
CA ALA A 56 1.51 -5.74 -6.40
C ALA A 56 2.51 -6.35 -7.38
N GLU A 57 2.75 -7.67 -7.32
CA GLU A 57 3.71 -8.40 -8.17
C GLU A 57 5.14 -7.80 -8.08
N GLY A 58 5.49 -7.22 -6.94
CA GLY A 58 6.76 -6.51 -6.74
C GLY A 58 6.86 -5.12 -7.37
N ASP A 59 5.86 -4.66 -8.14
CA ASP A 59 5.82 -3.30 -8.67
C ASP A 59 5.30 -2.33 -7.60
N LEU A 60 6.21 -1.81 -6.80
CA LEU A 60 5.91 -0.84 -5.77
C LEU A 60 5.32 0.48 -6.30
N LYS A 61 5.35 0.76 -7.62
CA LYS A 61 4.63 1.94 -8.18
C LYS A 61 3.11 1.74 -8.19
N ARG A 62 2.64 0.50 -8.04
CA ARG A 62 1.22 0.13 -7.97
C ARG A 62 0.70 0.08 -6.54
N ILE A 63 1.54 0.36 -5.56
CA ILE A 63 1.18 0.40 -4.13
C ILE A 63 0.96 1.85 -3.70
N PHE A 64 -0.24 2.12 -3.23
CA PHE A 64 -0.67 3.41 -2.71
C PHE A 64 -0.72 3.36 -1.18
N THR A 65 0.31 3.95 -0.56
CA THR A 65 0.50 4.05 0.89
C THR A 65 -0.25 5.23 1.51
N SER A 66 -0.49 5.22 2.82
CA SER A 66 -1.42 6.17 3.47
C SER A 66 -0.82 7.55 3.79
N HIS A 67 0.47 7.63 4.16
CA HIS A 67 1.11 8.82 4.72
C HIS A 67 2.48 9.10 4.11
N ASP A 68 2.58 8.94 2.79
CA ASP A 68 3.81 9.12 2.03
C ASP A 68 3.76 10.42 1.23
N ALA A 69 4.30 11.51 1.80
CA ALA A 69 4.26 12.83 1.17
C ALA A 69 5.04 12.88 -0.16
N ASP A 70 6.14 12.13 -0.23
CA ASP A 70 7.01 12.08 -1.42
C ASP A 70 6.29 11.38 -2.58
N ASN A 71 5.69 10.21 -2.33
CA ASN A 71 4.91 9.53 -3.37
C ASN A 71 3.60 10.28 -3.70
N TRP A 72 2.91 10.83 -2.69
CA TRP A 72 1.70 11.63 -2.88
C TRP A 72 1.91 12.73 -3.91
N ALA A 73 3.01 13.48 -3.83
CA ALA A 73 3.33 14.55 -4.77
C ALA A 73 3.43 14.10 -6.25
N THR A 74 3.66 12.80 -6.49
CA THR A 74 3.77 12.22 -7.84
C THR A 74 2.46 11.62 -8.36
N TRP A 75 1.45 11.48 -7.52
CA TRP A 75 0.22 10.79 -7.88
C TRP A 75 -0.75 11.66 -8.68
N ARG A 76 -1.67 10.99 -9.37
CA ARG A 76 -2.79 11.65 -10.04
C ARG A 76 -3.82 12.04 -8.99
N HIS A 77 -3.93 13.33 -8.75
CA HIS A 77 -4.94 13.90 -7.87
C HIS A 77 -6.21 14.22 -8.63
N ALA A 78 -7.36 14.11 -7.96
CA ALA A 78 -8.62 14.54 -8.52
C ALA A 78 -8.52 15.99 -9.05
N PRO A 79 -9.06 16.30 -10.23
CA PRO A 79 -9.97 15.47 -11.04
C PRO A 79 -9.28 14.46 -11.98
N ALA A 80 -7.95 14.35 -11.98
CA ALA A 80 -7.27 13.26 -12.68
C ALA A 80 -7.53 11.91 -11.99
N ALA A 81 -7.45 10.83 -12.77
CA ALA A 81 -7.73 9.48 -12.28
C ALA A 81 -6.73 8.46 -12.87
N TYR A 82 -6.59 7.35 -12.16
CA TYR A 82 -6.06 6.10 -12.70
C TYR A 82 -7.21 5.35 -13.37
N ARG A 83 -6.94 4.77 -14.54
CA ARG A 83 -7.91 4.02 -15.33
C ARG A 83 -7.42 2.62 -15.59
#